data_AF-A0A847MT15-F1
#
_entry.id   AF-A0A847MT15-F1
#
_cell.length_a   1.000
_cell.length_b   1.000
_cell.length_c   1.000
_cell.angle_alpha   90.00
_cell.angle_beta   90.00
_cell.angle_gamma   90.00
#
_symmetry.space_group_name_H-M   'P 1'
#
loop_
_entity.id
_entity.type
_entity.pdbx_description
1 polymer ?
#
loop_
_entity_poly.entity_id
_entity_poly.type
_entity_poly.pdbx_seq_one_letter_code
_entity_poly.pdbx_strand_id
1 'polypeptide(L)'
;MRRLLRAYRGTGADLPFTDPTPAHPGVDMEGYFWRVTVPSTGQTVIALIGVNQGPQGPWATLGLAGHPQNSLEIAAHADASADPHRLGARAGEAFVATEDTVRVALGEDRLELTVTDPVRYPGHQLGGSSIFHSVPALNQYWHPWLLNGTARGYAVLGGERVDLTGGQVYSEKNWGAAGFPEYWWWGQSHGFADRDVCVAFAGGQISTGPFHTEVTAIVTRLPGGRVLRWGNPVTSPVRARTTEDTWRFRGRLLRPDGLWRVELDGYAPLASAHILPVPLPREHRNTAGDLEHLAARLSVRVTRQRRTGTPEEVMVEDTSELAALEHGSLALAEREIARRGLPPGTTHAAGLA
;
A
#
# COMPACT_ATOMS: atom_id res chain seq x y z
N MET A 1 -24.17 -20.92 -8.63
CA MET A 1 -22.93 -20.18 -8.98
C MET A 1 -22.65 -18.99 -8.06
N ARG A 2 -23.53 -17.99 -7.92
CA ARG A 2 -23.29 -16.79 -7.08
C ARG A 2 -22.96 -17.08 -5.60
N ARG A 3 -23.61 -18.07 -4.97
CA ARG A 3 -23.31 -18.47 -3.58
C ARG A 3 -21.92 -19.09 -3.41
N LEU A 4 -21.47 -19.92 -4.37
CA LEU A 4 -20.14 -20.54 -4.33
C LEU A 4 -19.04 -19.51 -4.51
N LEU A 5 -19.21 -18.58 -5.45
CA LEU A 5 -18.26 -17.48 -5.65
C LEU A 5 -18.18 -16.58 -4.41
N ARG A 6 -19.31 -16.26 -3.77
CA ARG A 6 -19.32 -15.50 -2.51
C ARG A 6 -18.60 -16.24 -1.39
N ALA A 7 -18.81 -17.54 -1.26
CA ALA A 7 -18.12 -18.36 -0.26
C ALA A 7 -16.60 -18.40 -0.53
N TYR A 8 -16.20 -18.55 -1.79
CA TYR A 8 -14.81 -18.50 -2.20
C TYR A 8 -14.15 -17.15 -1.89
N ARG A 9 -14.79 -16.04 -2.26
CA ARG A 9 -14.34 -14.68 -1.88
C ARG A 9 -14.34 -14.44 -0.37
N GLY A 10 -15.22 -15.12 0.36
CA GLY A 10 -15.21 -15.12 1.83
C GLY A 10 -13.92 -15.67 2.42
N THR A 11 -13.14 -16.46 1.67
CA THR A 11 -11.80 -16.91 2.10
C THR A 11 -10.70 -15.88 1.83
N GLY A 12 -11.04 -14.73 1.25
CA GLY A 12 -10.10 -13.73 0.73
C GLY A 12 -9.61 -14.01 -0.69
N ALA A 13 -9.93 -15.17 -1.28
CA ALA A 13 -9.47 -15.49 -2.64
C ALA A 13 -10.38 -14.95 -3.75
N ASP A 14 -9.75 -14.61 -4.87
CA ASP A 14 -10.36 -14.18 -6.11
C ASP A 14 -10.01 -15.08 -7.28
N LEU A 15 -10.95 -15.18 -8.23
CA LEU A 15 -10.66 -15.90 -9.46
C LEU A 15 -9.59 -15.13 -10.25
N PRO A 16 -8.71 -15.84 -10.99
CA PRO A 16 -7.77 -15.17 -11.88
C PRO A 16 -8.46 -14.18 -12.81
N PHE A 17 -7.87 -13.00 -12.98
CA PHE A 17 -8.35 -11.93 -13.87
C PHE A 17 -9.71 -11.32 -13.49
N THR A 18 -10.20 -11.53 -12.25
CA THR A 18 -11.34 -10.79 -11.72
C THR A 18 -10.91 -9.57 -10.92
N ASP A 19 -11.82 -8.62 -10.78
CA ASP A 19 -11.61 -7.42 -9.97
C ASP A 19 -11.67 -7.75 -8.45
N PRO A 20 -10.57 -7.54 -7.72
CA PRO A 20 -10.51 -7.82 -6.28
C PRO A 20 -10.96 -6.63 -5.41
N THR A 21 -11.32 -5.49 -6.02
CA THR A 21 -11.67 -4.27 -5.28
C THR A 21 -12.93 -4.36 -4.41
N PRO A 22 -14.00 -5.11 -4.78
CA PRO A 22 -15.15 -5.29 -3.90
C PRO A 22 -14.78 -6.01 -2.60
N ALA A 23 -15.47 -5.73 -1.51
CA ALA A 23 -15.21 -6.30 -0.19
C ALA A 23 -15.28 -7.83 -0.15
N HIS A 24 -14.49 -8.42 0.74
CA HIS A 24 -14.39 -9.84 1.04
C HIS A 24 -15.16 -10.16 2.34
N PRO A 25 -16.38 -10.70 2.28
CA PRO A 25 -17.29 -10.75 3.43
C PRO A 25 -16.89 -11.73 4.56
N GLY A 26 -15.79 -12.47 4.43
CA GLY A 26 -15.39 -13.49 5.41
C GLY A 26 -13.96 -13.31 5.93
N VAL A 27 -13.32 -12.16 5.66
CA VAL A 27 -11.98 -11.86 6.14
C VAL A 27 -12.06 -10.99 7.40
N ASP A 28 -11.05 -11.12 8.27
CA ASP A 28 -11.01 -10.42 9.55
C ASP A 28 -10.66 -8.93 9.37
N MET A 29 -9.98 -8.57 8.27
CA MET A 29 -9.54 -7.20 8.00
C MET A 29 -9.45 -6.90 6.49
N GLU A 30 -9.91 -5.72 6.10
CA GLU A 30 -9.63 -5.08 4.80
C GLU A 30 -9.11 -3.65 5.01
N GLY A 31 -7.90 -3.36 4.52
CA GLY A 31 -7.33 -2.04 4.49
C GLY A 31 -7.48 -1.39 3.12
N TYR A 32 -7.78 -0.10 3.14
CA TYR A 32 -7.84 0.77 1.98
C TYR A 32 -6.95 1.97 2.22
N PHE A 33 -6.10 2.28 1.25
CA PHE A 33 -5.07 3.29 1.40
C PHE A 33 -5.06 4.19 0.17
N TRP A 34 -5.06 5.51 0.39
CA TRP A 34 -4.89 6.52 -0.65
C TRP A 34 -3.69 7.37 -0.31
N ARG A 35 -2.91 7.69 -1.34
CA ARG A 35 -1.77 8.58 -1.24
C ARG A 35 -1.81 9.61 -2.35
N VAL A 36 -1.63 10.87 -1.98
CA VAL A 36 -1.43 11.97 -2.92
C VAL A 36 0.01 12.43 -2.82
N THR A 37 0.66 12.59 -3.97
CA THR A 37 2.02 13.15 -4.09
C THR A 37 1.96 14.41 -4.95
N VAL A 38 2.47 15.53 -4.46
CA VAL A 38 2.56 16.80 -5.20
C VAL A 38 4.04 17.17 -5.35
N PRO A 39 4.72 16.72 -6.42
CA PRO A 39 6.17 16.87 -6.54
C PRO A 39 6.66 18.32 -6.51
N SER A 40 5.88 19.26 -7.05
CA SER A 40 6.25 20.67 -7.12
C SER A 40 6.38 21.36 -5.76
N THR A 41 5.72 20.83 -4.73
CA THR A 41 5.77 21.36 -3.35
C THR A 41 6.44 20.39 -2.37
N GLY A 42 6.84 19.21 -2.83
CA GLY A 42 7.33 18.14 -1.96
C GLY A 42 6.25 17.52 -1.06
N GLN A 43 4.97 17.83 -1.29
CA GLN A 43 3.90 17.38 -0.40
C GLN A 43 3.55 15.91 -0.64
N THR A 44 3.36 15.16 0.43
CA THR A 44 2.63 13.90 0.41
C THR A 44 1.54 13.88 1.48
N VAL A 45 0.42 13.22 1.18
CA VAL A 45 -0.69 13.00 2.12
C VAL A 45 -1.16 11.57 1.97
N ILE A 46 -1.33 10.87 3.09
CA ILE A 46 -1.92 9.53 3.13
C ILE A 46 -3.25 9.55 3.89
N ALA A 47 -4.21 8.76 3.44
CA ALA A 47 -5.44 8.49 4.14
C ALA A 47 -5.71 6.98 4.12
N LEU A 48 -5.96 6.40 5.29
CA LEU A 48 -6.19 4.97 5.43
C LEU A 48 -7.41 4.65 6.28
N ILE A 49 -8.06 3.55 5.91
CA ILE A 49 -9.12 2.91 6.68
C ILE A 49 -8.92 1.40 6.66
N GLY A 50 -8.71 0.80 7.84
CA GLY A 50 -8.79 -0.63 8.08
C GLY A 50 -10.18 -0.98 8.59
N VAL A 51 -10.99 -1.66 7.78
CA VAL A 51 -12.29 -2.22 8.16
C VAL A 51 -12.06 -3.59 8.78
N ASN A 52 -12.38 -3.73 10.06
CA ASN A 52 -12.07 -4.90 10.87
C ASN A 52 -13.34 -5.62 11.32
N GLN A 53 -13.30 -6.94 11.38
CA GLN A 53 -14.32 -7.78 12.02
C GLN A 53 -13.80 -8.23 13.38
N GLY A 54 -14.40 -7.73 14.46
CA GLY A 54 -14.01 -8.08 15.82
C GLY A 54 -15.12 -8.72 16.65
N PRO A 55 -14.82 -9.17 17.88
CA PRO A 55 -15.77 -9.86 18.75
C PRO A 55 -16.98 -9.00 19.16
N GLN A 56 -16.88 -7.68 19.07
CA GLN A 56 -17.95 -6.72 19.41
C GLN A 56 -18.69 -6.20 18.17
N GLY A 57 -18.34 -6.69 16.98
CA GLY A 57 -18.88 -6.22 15.70
C GLY A 57 -17.81 -5.58 14.79
N PRO A 58 -18.23 -5.02 13.65
CA PRO A 58 -17.35 -4.27 12.76
C PRO A 58 -16.81 -3.00 13.41
N TRP A 59 -15.55 -2.65 13.15
CA TRP A 59 -14.92 -1.42 13.63
C TRP A 59 -13.83 -0.97 12.66
N ALA A 60 -13.34 0.26 12.80
CA ALA A 60 -12.36 0.84 11.90
C ALA A 60 -11.10 1.32 12.60
N THR A 61 -9.95 1.12 11.97
CA THR A 61 -8.70 1.85 12.21
C THR A 61 -8.58 2.94 11.16
N LEU A 62 -8.50 4.20 11.57
CA LEU A 62 -8.44 5.35 10.67
C LEU A 62 -7.11 6.06 10.83
N GLY A 63 -6.58 6.57 9.73
CA GLY A 63 -5.38 7.40 9.75
C GLY A 63 -5.37 8.47 8.66
N LEU A 64 -4.84 9.63 9.02
CA LEU A 64 -4.52 10.74 8.12
C LEU A 64 -3.16 11.29 8.53
N ALA A 65 -2.25 11.41 7.56
CA ALA A 65 -0.92 11.93 7.83
C ALA A 65 -0.36 12.65 6.60
N GLY A 66 0.62 13.52 6.80
CA GLY A 66 1.27 14.18 5.68
C GLY A 66 2.67 14.72 5.96
N HIS A 67 3.40 14.91 4.87
CA HIS A 67 4.74 15.47 4.83
C HIS A 67 4.73 16.72 3.94
N PRO A 68 5.38 17.84 4.34
CA PRO A 68 6.36 17.95 5.43
C PRO A 68 5.81 18.32 6.80
N GLN A 69 4.50 18.51 6.97
CA GLN A 69 3.89 18.95 8.23
C GLN A 69 4.17 18.00 9.41
N ASN A 70 4.49 16.73 9.12
CA ASN A 70 4.70 15.68 10.12
C ASN A 70 3.47 15.53 11.05
N SER A 71 2.28 15.79 10.49
CA SER A 71 1.01 15.57 11.19
C SER A 71 0.61 14.10 11.05
N LEU A 72 0.06 13.56 12.12
CA LEU A 72 -0.43 12.20 12.23
C LEU A 72 -1.65 12.18 13.13
N GLU A 73 -2.82 11.97 12.53
CA GLU A 73 -4.09 11.80 13.24
C GLU A 73 -4.58 10.37 13.06
N ILE A 74 -4.80 9.70 14.17
CA ILE A 74 -5.22 8.29 14.24
C ILE A 74 -6.48 8.18 15.09
N ALA A 75 -7.45 7.39 14.63
CA ALA A 75 -8.64 7.07 15.43
C ALA A 75 -9.06 5.61 15.27
N ALA A 76 -9.69 5.08 16.32
CA ALA A 76 -10.54 3.90 16.21
C ALA A 76 -11.99 4.35 16.13
N HIS A 77 -12.77 3.74 15.25
CA HIS A 77 -14.19 4.06 15.07
C HIS A 77 -15.05 2.81 15.31
N ALA A 78 -16.12 2.93 16.08
CA ALA A 78 -16.93 1.82 16.58
C ALA A 78 -17.84 1.15 15.51
N ASP A 79 -17.84 1.68 14.30
CA ASP A 79 -18.60 1.14 13.16
C ASP A 79 -17.77 1.32 11.88
N ALA A 80 -17.82 0.32 11.01
CA ALA A 80 -17.15 0.32 9.73
C ALA A 80 -17.84 -0.61 8.73
N SER A 81 -17.81 -0.21 7.46
CA SER A 81 -18.30 -1.04 6.36
C SER A 81 -17.42 -0.89 5.12
N ALA A 82 -17.27 -1.99 4.39
CA ALA A 82 -16.67 -2.03 3.06
C ALA A 82 -17.73 -2.43 2.02
N ASP A 83 -17.68 -1.84 0.83
CA ASP A 83 -18.70 -2.07 -0.22
C ASP A 83 -18.51 -3.45 -0.88
N PRO A 84 -19.50 -4.37 -0.81
CA PRO A 84 -19.39 -5.73 -1.34
C PRO A 84 -19.52 -5.82 -2.87
N HIS A 85 -19.76 -4.71 -3.56
CA HIS A 85 -20.04 -4.67 -4.99
C HIS A 85 -19.07 -3.83 -5.80
N ARG A 86 -18.30 -2.94 -5.15
CA ARG A 86 -17.33 -2.04 -5.78
C ARG A 86 -16.28 -1.61 -4.76
N LEU A 87 -15.30 -0.82 -5.16
CA LEU A 87 -14.38 -0.22 -4.20
C LEU A 87 -15.12 0.82 -3.33
N GLY A 88 -14.96 0.71 -2.01
CA GLY A 88 -15.40 1.74 -1.08
C GLY A 88 -15.34 1.26 0.36
N ALA A 89 -15.10 2.20 1.27
CA ALA A 89 -15.06 1.96 2.70
C ALA A 89 -15.57 3.18 3.47
N ARG A 90 -16.19 2.93 4.62
CA ARG A 90 -16.83 3.97 5.44
C ARG A 90 -16.71 3.66 6.92
N ALA A 91 -16.47 4.70 7.72
CA ALA A 91 -16.61 4.71 9.16
C ALA A 91 -17.35 5.99 9.57
N GLY A 92 -18.67 5.90 9.73
CA GLY A 92 -19.53 7.05 10.04
C GLY A 92 -19.38 8.21 9.05
N GLU A 93 -19.15 9.41 9.58
CA GLU A 93 -18.75 10.61 8.82
C GLU A 93 -17.25 10.90 8.93
N ALA A 94 -16.54 10.19 9.82
CA ALA A 94 -15.11 10.39 10.05
C ALA A 94 -14.26 9.94 8.86
N PHE A 95 -14.72 8.93 8.11
CA PHE A 95 -14.06 8.48 6.89
C PHE A 95 -15.08 7.95 5.88
N VAL A 96 -15.08 8.50 4.67
CA VAL A 96 -15.92 8.05 3.56
C VAL A 96 -15.07 8.01 2.31
N ALA A 97 -14.89 6.83 1.73
CA ALA A 97 -14.17 6.66 0.48
C ALA A 97 -14.94 5.83 -0.53
N THR A 98 -14.86 6.25 -1.78
CA THR A 98 -15.35 5.58 -2.97
C THR A 98 -14.20 5.44 -3.97
N GLU A 99 -14.48 4.94 -5.17
CA GLU A 99 -13.51 4.91 -6.28
C GLU A 99 -12.89 6.29 -6.56
N ASP A 100 -13.72 7.34 -6.60
CA ASP A 100 -13.26 8.64 -7.09
C ASP A 100 -13.19 9.73 -6.00
N THR A 101 -13.59 9.43 -4.76
CA THR A 101 -13.64 10.45 -3.69
C THR A 101 -13.18 9.89 -2.36
N VAL A 102 -12.49 10.70 -1.58
CA VAL A 102 -12.09 10.40 -0.20
C VAL A 102 -12.37 11.64 0.65
N ARG A 103 -13.11 11.44 1.74
CA ARG A 103 -13.37 12.45 2.75
C ARG A 103 -12.97 11.92 4.12
N VAL A 104 -12.16 12.68 4.83
CA VAL A 104 -11.65 12.31 6.15
C VAL A 104 -11.81 13.47 7.12
N ALA A 105 -12.26 13.17 8.33
CA ALA A 105 -12.32 14.11 9.44
C ALA A 105 -11.91 13.41 10.75
N LEU A 106 -10.64 13.61 11.14
CA LEU A 106 -10.03 13.06 12.35
C LEU A 106 -9.47 14.20 13.17
N GLY A 107 -9.92 14.37 14.42
CA GLY A 107 -9.43 15.47 15.28
C GLY A 107 -9.63 16.83 14.62
N GLU A 108 -8.54 17.56 14.39
CA GLU A 108 -8.51 18.82 13.64
C GLU A 108 -8.18 18.63 12.15
N ASP A 109 -7.61 17.48 11.77
CA ASP A 109 -7.16 17.21 10.41
C ASP A 109 -8.28 16.74 9.49
N ARG A 110 -8.23 17.19 8.23
CA ARG A 110 -9.29 16.97 7.24
C ARG A 110 -8.69 16.62 5.88
N LEU A 111 -9.41 15.82 5.11
CA LEU A 111 -9.11 15.59 3.69
C LEU A 111 -10.39 15.71 2.88
N GLU A 112 -10.34 16.48 1.81
CA GLU A 112 -11.29 16.41 0.70
C GLU A 112 -10.52 16.11 -0.58
N LEU A 113 -10.70 14.91 -1.12
CA LEU A 113 -10.04 14.45 -2.33
C LEU A 113 -11.09 13.98 -3.33
N THR A 114 -10.97 14.48 -4.56
CA THR A 114 -11.57 13.89 -5.75
C THR A 114 -10.44 13.44 -6.67
N VAL A 115 -10.55 12.23 -7.20
CA VAL A 115 -9.63 11.68 -8.19
C VAL A 115 -10.25 11.88 -9.57
N THR A 116 -9.54 12.58 -10.46
CA THR A 116 -9.87 12.65 -11.88
C THR A 116 -8.86 11.87 -12.71
N ASP A 117 -9.25 11.49 -13.93
CA ASP A 117 -8.39 10.79 -14.89
C ASP A 117 -7.72 9.52 -14.30
N PRO A 118 -8.48 8.61 -13.65
CA PRO A 118 -7.92 7.48 -12.94
C PRO A 118 -7.23 6.51 -13.91
N VAL A 119 -5.98 6.17 -13.60
CA VAL A 119 -5.22 5.13 -14.29
C VAL A 119 -5.22 3.88 -13.44
N ARG A 120 -6.21 3.02 -13.70
CA ARG A 120 -6.42 1.78 -12.96
C ARG A 120 -5.41 0.69 -13.34
N TYR A 121 -5.22 -0.24 -12.42
CA TYR A 121 -4.51 -1.48 -12.71
C TYR A 121 -5.18 -2.23 -13.89
N PRO A 122 -4.43 -2.79 -14.85
CA PRO A 122 -5.04 -3.44 -16.01
C PRO A 122 -5.77 -4.74 -15.62
N GLY A 123 -7.10 -4.76 -15.76
CA GLY A 123 -7.93 -5.91 -15.37
C GLY A 123 -7.68 -7.22 -16.14
N HIS A 124 -6.97 -7.19 -17.26
CA HIS A 124 -6.56 -8.39 -17.99
C HIS A 124 -5.27 -9.03 -17.45
N GLN A 125 -4.61 -8.42 -16.45
CA GLN A 125 -3.48 -9.00 -15.75
C GLN A 125 -3.95 -9.61 -14.42
N LEU A 126 -3.18 -10.56 -13.88
CA LEU A 126 -3.39 -11.00 -12.49
C LEU A 126 -3.18 -9.81 -11.54
N GLY A 127 -3.91 -9.76 -10.43
CA GLY A 127 -3.80 -8.69 -9.43
C GLY A 127 -2.42 -8.62 -8.74
N GLY A 128 -2.27 -7.75 -7.73
CA GLY A 128 -0.97 -7.46 -7.08
C GLY A 128 -0.25 -8.70 -6.54
N SER A 129 -0.94 -9.48 -5.70
CA SER A 129 -0.54 -10.82 -5.24
C SER A 129 -0.48 -11.92 -6.32
N SER A 130 -0.79 -11.63 -7.59
CA SER A 130 -0.77 -12.59 -8.70
C SER A 130 -1.57 -13.87 -8.43
N ILE A 131 -1.02 -15.05 -8.73
CA ILE A 131 -1.69 -16.35 -8.56
C ILE A 131 -2.08 -16.61 -7.11
N PHE A 132 -1.42 -15.96 -6.15
CA PHE A 132 -1.79 -16.04 -4.74
C PHE A 132 -3.17 -15.45 -4.45
N HIS A 133 -3.70 -14.54 -5.29
CA HIS A 133 -5.11 -14.13 -5.23
C HIS A 133 -6.06 -15.32 -5.31
N SER A 134 -5.69 -16.39 -6.04
CA SER A 134 -6.55 -17.57 -6.18
C SER A 134 -6.42 -18.60 -5.06
N VAL A 135 -5.50 -18.40 -4.11
CA VAL A 135 -5.28 -19.33 -3.00
C VAL A 135 -6.14 -18.90 -1.81
N PRO A 136 -7.07 -19.74 -1.31
CA PRO A 136 -7.90 -19.44 -0.14
C PRO A 136 -7.11 -19.22 1.15
N ALA A 137 -7.65 -18.37 2.02
CA ALA A 137 -7.26 -18.23 3.43
C ALA A 137 -5.77 -17.89 3.65
N LEU A 138 -5.17 -17.12 2.74
CA LEU A 138 -3.86 -16.54 3.02
C LEU A 138 -3.97 -15.51 4.15
N ASN A 139 -2.88 -15.36 4.89
CA ASN A 139 -2.78 -14.36 5.94
C ASN A 139 -2.91 -12.94 5.38
N GLN A 140 -2.43 -12.68 4.15
CA GLN A 140 -2.48 -11.36 3.54
C GLN A 140 -2.58 -11.42 2.00
N TYR A 141 -3.35 -10.51 1.44
CA TYR A 141 -3.45 -10.17 0.02
C TYR A 141 -3.19 -8.68 -0.18
N TRP A 142 -2.80 -8.31 -1.40
CA TRP A 142 -2.45 -6.94 -1.78
C TRP A 142 -2.80 -6.67 -3.25
N HIS A 143 -3.35 -5.48 -3.51
CA HIS A 143 -3.65 -5.02 -4.85
C HIS A 143 -3.56 -3.48 -5.01
N PRO A 144 -2.62 -2.98 -5.83
CA PRO A 144 -2.51 -1.56 -6.18
C PRO A 144 -3.50 -1.22 -7.30
N TRP A 145 -4.76 -0.97 -6.96
CA TRP A 145 -5.84 -0.83 -7.95
C TRP A 145 -5.78 0.49 -8.72
N LEU A 146 -5.20 1.56 -8.15
CA LEU A 146 -5.01 2.87 -8.79
C LEU A 146 -3.51 3.20 -8.86
N LEU A 147 -2.96 3.23 -10.08
CA LEU A 147 -1.53 3.46 -10.32
C LEU A 147 -1.21 4.93 -10.61
N ASN A 148 -2.20 5.70 -11.02
CA ASN A 148 -2.11 7.15 -11.17
C ASN A 148 -3.52 7.76 -11.19
N GLY A 149 -3.59 9.06 -11.04
CA GLY A 149 -4.79 9.86 -11.12
C GLY A 149 -4.43 11.30 -10.78
N THR A 150 -5.30 12.24 -11.11
CA THR A 150 -5.09 13.65 -10.78
C THR A 150 -5.93 14.00 -9.56
N ALA A 151 -5.28 14.48 -8.51
CA ALA A 151 -5.96 14.96 -7.32
C ALA A 151 -6.64 16.31 -7.60
N ARG A 152 -7.84 16.48 -7.06
CA ARG A 152 -8.51 17.77 -6.89
C ARG A 152 -9.01 17.86 -5.46
N GLY A 153 -8.64 18.93 -4.76
CA GLY A 153 -9.04 19.15 -3.37
C GLY A 153 -7.88 19.56 -2.48
N TYR A 154 -8.02 19.33 -1.18
CA TYR A 154 -7.11 19.84 -0.17
C TYR A 154 -7.07 18.96 1.08
N ALA A 155 -6.03 19.14 1.88
CA ALA A 155 -5.98 18.64 3.25
C ALA A 155 -5.84 19.80 4.25
N VAL A 156 -6.23 19.55 5.49
CA VAL A 156 -5.83 20.35 6.65
C VAL A 156 -5.02 19.41 7.54
N LEU A 157 -3.77 19.74 7.80
CA LEU A 157 -2.79 18.90 8.50
C LEU A 157 -2.07 19.74 9.54
N GLY A 158 -2.19 19.41 10.82
CA GLY A 158 -1.57 20.18 11.90
C GLY A 158 -1.99 21.65 11.91
N GLY A 159 -3.24 21.93 11.51
CA GLY A 159 -3.78 23.29 11.38
C GLY A 159 -3.42 24.03 10.09
N GLU A 160 -2.56 23.46 9.23
CA GLU A 160 -2.20 24.05 7.94
C GLU A 160 -3.07 23.49 6.81
N ARG A 161 -3.64 24.37 5.98
CA ARG A 161 -4.34 23.96 4.76
C ARG A 161 -3.35 23.79 3.60
N VAL A 162 -3.37 22.60 3.01
CA VAL A 162 -2.52 22.25 1.87
C VAL A 162 -3.37 21.98 0.63
N ASP A 163 -3.04 22.63 -0.49
CA ASP A 163 -3.65 22.34 -1.79
C ASP A 163 -3.02 21.07 -2.40
N LEU A 164 -3.87 20.14 -2.81
CA LEU A 164 -3.47 18.87 -3.42
C LEU A 164 -3.75 18.84 -4.92
N THR A 165 -4.35 19.89 -5.46
CA THR A 165 -4.81 19.95 -6.84
C THR A 165 -3.65 19.76 -7.83
N GLY A 166 -3.81 18.85 -8.78
CA GLY A 166 -2.76 18.47 -9.73
C GLY A 166 -1.76 17.44 -9.20
N GLY A 167 -1.88 17.00 -7.94
CA GLY A 167 -1.13 15.90 -7.37
C GLY A 167 -1.40 14.56 -8.07
N GLN A 168 -0.45 13.63 -7.96
CA GLN A 168 -0.61 12.25 -8.42
C GLN A 168 -1.26 11.41 -7.32
N VAL A 169 -2.25 10.61 -7.67
CA VAL A 169 -2.96 9.75 -6.73
C VAL A 169 -2.58 8.29 -6.96
N TYR A 170 -2.18 7.63 -5.88
CA TYR A 170 -2.06 6.19 -5.77
C TYR A 170 -3.10 5.66 -4.79
N SER A 171 -3.61 4.46 -5.04
CA SER A 171 -4.42 3.77 -4.05
C SER A 171 -4.34 2.26 -4.19
N GLU A 172 -4.46 1.61 -3.04
CA GLU A 172 -4.43 0.17 -2.92
C GLU A 172 -5.43 -0.36 -1.92
N LYS A 173 -5.54 -1.68 -1.95
CA LYS A 173 -6.33 -2.47 -1.04
C LYS A 173 -5.52 -3.67 -0.57
N ASN A 174 -5.57 -3.96 0.71
CA ASN A 174 -4.98 -5.14 1.32
C ASN A 174 -6.03 -5.84 2.21
N TRP A 175 -5.98 -7.15 2.34
CA TRP A 175 -6.96 -7.88 3.17
C TRP A 175 -6.39 -9.22 3.63
N GLY A 176 -6.98 -9.80 4.68
CA GLY A 176 -6.42 -11.01 5.27
C GLY A 176 -7.31 -11.66 6.32
N ALA A 177 -7.13 -12.97 6.51
CA ALA A 177 -7.91 -13.77 7.46
C ALA A 177 -7.53 -13.57 8.93
N ALA A 178 -6.45 -12.82 9.24
CA ALA A 178 -5.98 -12.65 10.63
C ALA A 178 -5.27 -11.31 10.89
N GLY A 179 -5.46 -10.30 10.02
CA GLY A 179 -4.70 -9.05 10.06
C GLY A 179 -3.35 -9.15 9.35
N PHE A 180 -2.38 -8.35 9.79
CA PHE A 180 -1.07 -8.21 9.14
C PHE A 180 -0.13 -9.41 9.41
N PRO A 181 0.81 -9.71 8.49
CA PRO A 181 1.85 -10.72 8.71
C PRO A 181 2.79 -10.36 9.88
N GLU A 182 3.58 -11.33 10.35
CA GLU A 182 4.57 -11.08 11.43
C GLU A 182 5.66 -10.08 11.01
N TYR A 183 6.05 -10.14 9.73
CA TYR A 183 7.01 -9.25 9.10
C TYR A 183 6.63 -8.97 7.65
N TRP A 184 6.65 -7.71 7.26
CA TRP A 184 6.41 -7.27 5.89
C TRP A 184 7.17 -6.00 5.52
N TRP A 185 7.18 -5.72 4.23
CA TRP A 185 7.65 -4.49 3.65
C TRP A 185 6.68 -4.04 2.56
N TRP A 186 6.52 -2.74 2.46
CA TRP A 186 5.70 -2.12 1.44
C TRP A 186 6.35 -0.83 0.97
N GLY A 187 5.95 -0.37 -0.20
CA GLY A 187 6.30 0.96 -0.64
C GLY A 187 5.66 1.34 -1.95
N GLN A 188 5.58 2.64 -2.15
CA GLN A 188 5.03 3.24 -3.35
C GLN A 188 5.78 4.52 -3.68
N SER A 189 5.93 4.83 -4.96
CA SER A 189 6.51 6.10 -5.37
C SER A 189 5.91 6.64 -6.66
N HIS A 190 5.56 7.92 -6.58
CA HIS A 190 5.47 8.89 -7.68
C HIS A 190 6.58 9.93 -7.49
N GLY A 191 6.53 11.05 -8.22
CA GLY A 191 7.54 12.12 -8.09
C GLY A 191 8.84 11.86 -8.84
N PHE A 192 8.80 10.97 -9.82
CA PHE A 192 9.81 10.86 -10.87
C PHE A 192 9.65 11.99 -11.89
N ALA A 193 10.67 12.20 -12.72
CA ALA A 193 10.67 13.22 -13.78
C ALA A 193 9.52 13.01 -14.77
N ASP A 194 9.20 11.75 -15.08
CA ASP A 194 8.02 11.40 -15.86
C ASP A 194 6.85 11.01 -14.94
N ARG A 195 5.77 11.81 -14.99
CA ARG A 195 4.53 11.61 -14.22
C ARG A 195 3.82 10.29 -14.54
N ASP A 196 4.15 9.66 -15.65
CA ASP A 196 3.64 8.35 -16.01
C ASP A 196 4.26 7.21 -15.17
N VAL A 197 5.40 7.45 -14.54
CA VAL A 197 6.10 6.44 -13.74
C VAL A 197 5.45 6.31 -12.37
N CYS A 198 5.03 5.08 -12.05
CA CYS A 198 4.60 4.69 -10.72
C CYS A 198 5.28 3.39 -10.37
N VAL A 199 5.87 3.31 -9.19
CA VAL A 199 6.40 2.07 -8.62
C VAL A 199 5.60 1.74 -7.37
N ALA A 200 5.16 0.51 -7.22
CA ALA A 200 4.56 0.00 -6.00
C ALA A 200 5.05 -1.42 -5.73
N PHE A 201 5.30 -1.76 -4.48
CA PHE A 201 5.71 -3.10 -4.10
C PHE A 201 5.16 -3.47 -2.73
N ALA A 202 4.93 -4.76 -2.55
CA ALA A 202 4.56 -5.32 -1.26
C ALA A 202 5.19 -6.71 -1.15
N GLY A 203 5.63 -7.06 0.05
CA GLY A 203 6.12 -8.38 0.33
C GLY A 203 6.20 -8.66 1.82
N GLY A 204 6.44 -9.91 2.15
CA GLY A 204 6.50 -10.36 3.52
C GLY A 204 6.35 -11.86 3.61
N GLN A 205 6.24 -12.35 4.84
CA GLN A 205 6.06 -13.76 5.09
C GLN A 205 4.61 -14.19 4.83
N ILE A 206 4.44 -15.11 3.88
CA ILE A 206 3.17 -15.81 3.62
C ILE A 206 3.23 -17.17 4.29
N SER A 207 2.17 -17.49 5.03
CA SER A 207 2.04 -18.76 5.76
C SER A 207 0.80 -19.51 5.27
N THR A 208 0.98 -20.79 4.92
CA THR A 208 -0.13 -21.71 4.60
C THR A 208 0.13 -23.07 5.26
N GLY A 209 -0.54 -23.33 6.38
CA GLY A 209 -0.25 -24.52 7.19
C GLY A 209 1.22 -24.53 7.66
N PRO A 210 2.00 -25.59 7.40
CA PRO A 210 3.40 -25.68 7.83
C PRO A 210 4.39 -24.93 6.91
N PHE A 211 3.94 -24.35 5.80
CA PHE A 211 4.82 -23.68 4.84
C PHE A 211 4.91 -22.20 5.12
N HIS A 212 6.13 -21.70 5.27
CA HIS A 212 6.46 -20.28 5.39
C HIS A 212 7.36 -19.89 4.22
N THR A 213 6.98 -18.86 3.48
CA THR A 213 7.80 -18.35 2.37
C THR A 213 7.69 -16.84 2.27
N GLU A 214 8.78 -16.18 1.93
CA GLU A 214 8.77 -14.75 1.61
C GLU A 214 8.39 -14.56 0.15
N VAL A 215 7.40 -13.70 -0.08
CA VAL A 215 6.98 -13.32 -1.43
C VAL A 215 7.09 -11.81 -1.55
N THR A 216 7.57 -11.35 -2.70
CA THR A 216 7.55 -9.92 -3.05
C THR A 216 6.93 -9.76 -4.42
N ALA A 217 6.01 -8.81 -4.52
CA ALA A 217 5.47 -8.31 -5.77
C ALA A 217 5.98 -6.89 -6.02
N ILE A 218 6.29 -6.60 -7.29
CA ILE A 218 6.61 -5.24 -7.75
C ILE A 218 5.70 -4.95 -8.93
N VAL A 219 5.04 -3.80 -8.91
CA VAL A 219 4.26 -3.24 -10.01
C VAL A 219 4.93 -1.94 -10.44
N THR A 220 5.21 -1.82 -11.73
CA THR A 220 5.75 -0.58 -12.30
C THR A 220 4.94 -0.17 -13.52
N ARG A 221 4.42 1.05 -13.49
CA ARG A 221 3.92 1.74 -14.68
C ARG A 221 5.10 2.50 -15.31
N LEU A 222 5.33 2.29 -16.59
CA LEU A 222 6.40 2.92 -17.38
C LEU A 222 5.89 4.16 -18.12
N PRO A 223 6.79 5.00 -18.66
CA PRO A 223 6.45 6.02 -19.65
C PRO A 223 5.57 5.43 -20.77
N GLY A 224 4.49 6.12 -21.12
CA GLY A 224 3.57 5.69 -22.16
C GLY A 224 2.54 4.62 -21.73
N GLY A 225 2.38 4.36 -20.43
CA GLY A 225 1.23 3.62 -19.90
C GLY A 225 1.42 2.13 -19.67
N ARG A 226 2.56 1.55 -20.05
CA ARG A 226 2.76 0.11 -19.89
C ARG A 226 2.94 -0.27 -18.42
N VAL A 227 2.16 -1.23 -17.94
CA VAL A 227 2.29 -1.80 -16.60
C VAL A 227 2.99 -3.15 -16.64
N LEU A 228 4.05 -3.28 -15.84
CA LEU A 228 4.78 -4.51 -15.59
C LEU A 228 4.58 -4.97 -14.16
N ARG A 229 4.53 -6.29 -13.97
CA ARG A 229 4.41 -6.91 -12.65
C ARG A 229 5.38 -8.07 -12.50
N TRP A 230 6.18 -8.03 -11.44
CA TRP A 230 7.07 -9.09 -10.99
C TRP A 230 6.55 -9.72 -9.69
N GLY A 231 7.05 -10.90 -9.33
CA GLY A 231 6.73 -11.57 -8.08
C GLY A 231 6.01 -12.90 -8.23
N ASN A 232 6.19 -13.60 -9.36
CA ASN A 232 5.81 -15.01 -9.43
C ASN A 232 7.04 -15.84 -9.06
N PRO A 233 6.98 -16.70 -8.01
CA PRO A 233 8.16 -17.39 -7.47
C PRO A 233 9.06 -18.06 -8.52
N VAL A 234 8.45 -18.61 -9.58
CA VAL A 234 9.18 -19.32 -10.65
C VAL A 234 9.33 -18.47 -11.91
N THR A 235 8.27 -17.80 -12.37
CA THR A 235 8.25 -17.17 -13.71
C THR A 235 8.67 -15.70 -13.72
N SER A 236 8.64 -15.02 -12.57
CA SER A 236 9.14 -13.65 -12.44
C SER A 236 9.66 -13.38 -11.03
N PRO A 237 10.73 -14.08 -10.61
CA PRO A 237 11.22 -14.00 -9.24
C PRO A 237 11.70 -12.58 -8.92
N VAL A 238 11.47 -12.20 -7.66
CA VAL A 238 12.01 -10.98 -7.05
C VAL A 238 12.91 -11.39 -5.91
N ARG A 239 14.13 -10.86 -5.89
CA ARG A 239 15.00 -10.93 -4.72
C ARG A 239 14.81 -9.67 -3.90
N ALA A 240 14.41 -9.85 -2.65
CA ALA A 240 14.24 -8.78 -1.68
C ALA A 240 15.36 -8.82 -0.63
N ARG A 241 15.85 -7.63 -0.27
CA ARG A 241 16.71 -7.42 0.90
C ARG A 241 16.28 -6.12 1.54
N THR A 242 15.81 -6.22 2.77
CA THR A 242 15.32 -5.08 3.54
C THR A 242 16.06 -5.01 4.87
N THR A 243 16.38 -3.81 5.33
CA THR A 243 16.88 -3.51 6.67
C THR A 243 16.03 -2.38 7.26
N GLU A 244 16.24 -2.00 8.52
CA GLU A 244 15.46 -0.91 9.14
C GLU A 244 15.46 0.40 8.32
N ASP A 245 16.56 0.71 7.61
CA ASP A 245 16.66 1.93 6.79
C ASP A 245 16.67 1.72 5.26
N THR A 246 16.66 0.46 4.75
CA THR A 246 16.92 0.22 3.32
C THR A 246 16.02 -0.84 2.69
N TRP A 247 15.65 -0.62 1.42
CA TRP A 247 14.84 -1.51 0.60
C TRP A 247 15.56 -1.78 -0.72
N ARG A 248 15.96 -3.03 -0.96
CA ARG A 248 16.63 -3.42 -2.20
C ARG A 248 15.92 -4.57 -2.88
N PHE A 249 15.42 -4.30 -4.09
CA PHE A 249 14.70 -5.30 -4.88
C PHE A 249 15.33 -5.48 -6.25
N ARG A 250 15.39 -6.73 -6.70
CA ARG A 250 15.76 -7.08 -8.08
C ARG A 250 14.79 -8.10 -8.65
N GLY A 251 14.09 -7.73 -9.72
CA GLY A 251 13.12 -8.57 -10.41
C GLY A 251 13.55 -8.91 -11.84
N ARG A 252 13.17 -10.11 -12.29
CA ARG A 252 13.29 -10.52 -13.71
C ARG A 252 11.96 -11.01 -14.24
N LEU A 253 11.60 -10.63 -15.45
CA LEU A 253 10.32 -11.00 -16.08
C LEU A 253 10.55 -11.26 -17.56
N LEU A 254 10.30 -12.49 -18.00
CA LEU A 254 10.32 -12.81 -19.43
C LEU A 254 8.94 -12.55 -20.04
N ARG A 255 8.91 -11.81 -21.15
CA ARG A 255 7.72 -11.55 -21.97
C ARG A 255 8.03 -11.87 -23.43
N PRO A 256 7.00 -12.00 -24.30
CA PRO A 256 7.22 -12.21 -25.73
C PRO A 256 8.11 -11.15 -26.39
N ASP A 257 8.14 -9.93 -25.84
CA ASP A 257 8.89 -8.80 -26.39
C ASP A 257 10.28 -8.57 -25.74
N GLY A 258 10.70 -9.44 -24.84
CA GLY A 258 12.04 -9.40 -24.25
C GLY A 258 12.11 -9.80 -22.78
N LEU A 259 13.34 -9.82 -22.26
CA LEU A 259 13.63 -9.97 -20.84
C LEU A 259 13.64 -8.59 -20.17
N TRP A 260 12.75 -8.41 -19.20
CA TRP A 260 12.61 -7.21 -18.41
C TRP A 260 13.30 -7.38 -17.06
N ARG A 261 14.02 -6.36 -16.62
CA ARG A 261 14.64 -6.29 -15.29
C ARG A 261 14.16 -5.05 -14.57
N VAL A 262 13.97 -5.16 -13.26
CA VAL A 262 13.72 -4.03 -12.37
C VAL A 262 14.71 -4.07 -11.23
N GLU A 263 15.29 -2.93 -10.91
CA GLU A 263 16.08 -2.69 -9.71
C GLU A 263 15.48 -1.52 -8.95
N LEU A 264 15.25 -1.72 -7.65
CA LEU A 264 14.78 -0.70 -6.72
C LEU A 264 15.79 -0.59 -5.58
N ASP A 265 16.20 0.63 -5.24
CA ASP A 265 17.03 0.93 -4.07
C ASP A 265 16.41 2.11 -3.32
N GLY A 266 15.85 1.82 -2.15
CA GLY A 266 15.16 2.76 -1.27
C GLY A 266 15.93 2.98 0.02
N TYR A 267 15.84 4.20 0.55
CA TYR A 267 16.47 4.59 1.80
C TYR A 267 15.63 5.63 2.54
N ALA A 268 15.47 5.44 3.84
CA ALA A 268 15.01 6.45 4.77
C ALA A 268 15.59 6.18 6.17
N PRO A 269 15.97 7.21 6.94
CA PRO A 269 16.38 7.00 8.33
C PRO A 269 15.20 6.54 9.19
N LEU A 270 15.35 5.45 9.95
CA LEU A 270 14.35 4.88 10.86
C LEU A 270 13.68 5.93 11.76
N ALA A 271 14.45 6.89 12.25
CA ALA A 271 13.94 7.96 13.11
C ALA A 271 12.82 8.80 12.44
N SER A 272 12.85 8.93 11.12
CA SER A 272 11.83 9.67 10.34
C SER A 272 10.54 8.88 10.11
N ALA A 273 10.50 7.58 10.45
CA ALA A 273 9.30 6.78 10.25
C ALA A 273 8.20 7.21 11.23
N HIS A 274 6.97 7.32 10.72
CA HIS A 274 5.79 7.35 11.55
C HIS A 274 5.55 5.95 12.10
N ILE A 275 5.19 5.85 13.37
CA ILE A 275 4.69 4.61 13.94
C ILE A 275 3.19 4.61 13.69
N LEU A 276 2.70 3.71 12.85
CA LEU A 276 1.29 3.57 12.54
C LEU A 276 0.69 2.35 13.27
N PRO A 277 -0.61 2.41 13.62
CA PRO A 277 -1.28 1.31 14.24
C PRO A 277 -1.63 0.23 13.21
N VAL A 278 -1.46 -1.02 13.60
CA VAL A 278 -2.08 -2.18 12.94
C VAL A 278 -3.22 -2.71 13.81
N PRO A 279 -4.36 -3.10 13.20
CA PRO A 279 -5.46 -3.70 13.94
C PRO A 279 -5.11 -5.14 14.35
N LEU A 280 -5.58 -5.52 15.53
CA LEU A 280 -5.72 -6.91 15.96
C LEU A 280 -7.22 -7.22 16.02
N PRO A 281 -7.85 -7.65 14.90
CA PRO A 281 -9.31 -7.71 14.80
C PRO A 281 -9.96 -8.55 15.89
N ARG A 282 -9.35 -9.70 16.22
CA ARG A 282 -9.82 -10.64 17.25
C ARG A 282 -9.76 -10.09 18.67
N GLU A 283 -8.87 -9.13 18.90
CA GLU A 283 -8.72 -8.45 20.19
C GLU A 283 -9.49 -7.12 20.23
N HIS A 284 -10.08 -6.69 19.10
CA HIS A 284 -10.83 -5.45 18.99
C HIS A 284 -10.02 -4.20 19.41
N ARG A 285 -8.73 -4.17 19.06
CA ARG A 285 -7.83 -3.06 19.41
C ARG A 285 -6.77 -2.82 18.35
N ASN A 286 -6.18 -1.63 18.41
CA ASN A 286 -4.96 -1.29 17.68
C ASN A 286 -3.71 -1.57 18.52
N THR A 287 -2.61 -1.81 17.83
CA THR A 287 -1.25 -1.86 18.40
C THR A 287 -0.28 -1.22 17.43
N ALA A 288 0.86 -0.71 17.89
CA ALA A 288 1.90 -0.29 16.97
C ALA A 288 2.43 -1.51 16.21
N GLY A 289 2.64 -1.37 14.91
CA GLY A 289 3.18 -2.46 14.11
C GLY A 289 3.77 -2.05 12.77
N ASP A 290 3.59 -0.79 12.37
CA ASP A 290 3.98 -0.27 11.08
C ASP A 290 4.91 0.94 11.28
N LEU A 291 6.05 0.93 10.58
CA LEU A 291 7.02 2.01 10.47
C LEU A 291 6.95 2.57 9.05
N GLU A 292 6.20 3.66 8.88
CA GLU A 292 5.85 4.26 7.59
C GLU A 292 6.62 5.57 7.35
N HIS A 293 7.37 5.62 6.26
CA HIS A 293 8.02 6.84 5.78
C HIS A 293 7.15 7.52 4.74
N LEU A 294 6.71 8.76 5.00
CA LEU A 294 5.86 9.50 4.08
C LEU A 294 6.62 10.17 2.93
N ALA A 295 7.93 10.39 3.09
CA ALA A 295 8.81 10.91 2.06
C ALA A 295 10.20 10.31 2.24
N ALA A 296 10.53 9.37 1.37
CA ALA A 296 11.79 8.65 1.35
C ALA A 296 12.42 8.70 -0.04
N ARG A 297 13.71 8.40 -0.11
CA ARG A 297 14.40 8.24 -1.37
C ARG A 297 14.13 6.87 -1.97
N LEU A 298 13.70 6.81 -3.23
CA LEU A 298 13.60 5.57 -4.00
C LEU A 298 14.20 5.77 -5.40
N SER A 299 15.25 5.01 -5.69
CA SER A 299 15.82 4.89 -7.04
C SER A 299 15.17 3.70 -7.77
N VAL A 300 14.78 3.90 -9.02
CA VAL A 300 14.23 2.85 -9.89
C VAL A 300 15.03 2.75 -11.17
N ARG A 301 15.32 1.52 -11.59
CA ARG A 301 15.86 1.23 -12.92
C ARG A 301 15.09 0.07 -13.54
N VAL A 302 14.47 0.30 -14.70
CA VAL A 302 13.82 -0.73 -15.50
C VAL A 302 14.52 -0.83 -16.84
N THR A 303 14.97 -2.04 -17.19
CA THR A 303 15.59 -2.31 -18.49
C THR A 303 14.86 -3.41 -19.26
N ARG A 304 14.98 -3.34 -20.58
CA ARG A 304 14.52 -4.39 -21.51
C ARG A 304 15.67 -4.88 -22.36
N GLN A 305 15.84 -6.19 -22.44
CA GLN A 305 16.69 -6.86 -23.40
C GLN A 305 15.83 -7.63 -24.40
N ARG A 306 15.77 -7.19 -25.66
CA ARG A 306 14.87 -7.79 -26.68
C ARG A 306 15.24 -9.23 -27.04
N ARG A 307 16.55 -9.51 -27.14
CA ARG A 307 17.08 -10.85 -27.41
C ARG A 307 18.33 -11.09 -26.56
N THR A 308 18.56 -12.33 -26.16
CA THR A 308 19.77 -12.71 -25.43
C THR A 308 21.01 -12.27 -26.22
N GLY A 309 21.90 -11.51 -25.57
CA GLY A 309 23.13 -11.00 -26.19
C GLY A 309 23.02 -9.61 -26.83
N THR A 310 21.84 -9.00 -26.92
CA THR A 310 21.71 -7.59 -27.33
C THR A 310 21.95 -6.64 -26.15
N PRO A 311 22.35 -5.38 -26.39
CA PRO A 311 22.39 -4.36 -25.35
C PRO A 311 21.03 -4.24 -24.63
N GLU A 312 21.07 -3.85 -23.36
CA GLU A 312 19.85 -3.53 -22.61
C GLU A 312 19.42 -2.10 -22.93
N GLU A 313 18.13 -1.94 -23.20
CA GLU A 313 17.48 -0.64 -23.37
C GLU A 313 16.99 -0.17 -21.98
N VAL A 314 17.40 1.02 -21.57
CA VAL A 314 16.91 1.64 -20.33
C VAL A 314 15.53 2.23 -20.63
N MET A 315 14.53 1.71 -19.92
CA MET A 315 13.13 2.13 -20.08
C MET A 315 12.76 3.20 -19.06
N VAL A 316 13.35 3.10 -17.85
CA VAL A 316 13.30 4.07 -16.77
C VAL A 316 14.61 3.98 -16.00
N GLU A 317 15.21 5.11 -15.64
CA GLU A 317 16.28 5.22 -14.64
C GLU A 317 16.12 6.58 -13.96
N ASP A 318 15.63 6.60 -12.73
CA ASP A 318 15.27 7.83 -12.03
C ASP A 318 15.26 7.65 -10.51
N THR A 319 15.17 8.75 -9.76
CA THR A 319 15.08 8.78 -8.30
C THR A 319 13.98 9.74 -7.87
N SER A 320 13.12 9.29 -6.95
CA SER A 320 12.14 10.14 -6.26
C SER A 320 12.58 10.33 -4.81
N GLU A 321 12.35 11.52 -4.27
CA GLU A 321 12.54 11.85 -2.84
C GLU A 321 11.20 11.82 -2.06
N LEU A 322 10.12 11.38 -2.72
CA LEU A 322 8.76 11.39 -2.20
C LEU A 322 8.16 9.98 -2.16
N ALA A 323 8.98 8.95 -1.97
CA ALA A 323 8.50 7.58 -1.83
C ALA A 323 7.85 7.35 -0.46
N ALA A 324 6.82 6.51 -0.46
CA ALA A 324 6.31 5.80 0.70
C ALA A 324 7.17 4.54 0.88
N LEU A 325 7.75 4.33 2.05
CA LEU A 325 8.50 3.12 2.36
C LEU A 325 8.11 2.62 3.75
N GLU A 326 7.84 1.32 3.86
CA GLU A 326 7.26 0.73 5.04
C GLU A 326 8.00 -0.52 5.48
N HIS A 327 8.22 -0.62 6.80
CA HIS A 327 8.58 -1.84 7.50
C HIS A 327 7.55 -2.18 8.56
N GLY A 328 7.02 -3.39 8.48
CA GLY A 328 6.04 -3.85 9.43
C GLY A 328 6.51 -5.01 10.28
N SER A 329 6.36 -4.86 11.59
CA SER A 329 6.41 -5.91 12.59
C SER A 329 6.09 -5.33 13.97
N LEU A 330 5.30 -6.05 14.76
CA LEU A 330 5.05 -5.68 16.16
C LEU A 330 6.36 -5.51 16.93
N ALA A 331 7.29 -6.44 16.75
CA ALA A 331 8.58 -6.43 17.45
C ALA A 331 9.48 -5.27 17.02
N LEU A 332 9.41 -4.84 15.74
CA LEU A 332 10.15 -3.66 15.27
C LEU A 332 9.57 -2.38 15.86
N ALA A 333 8.24 -2.24 15.80
CA ALA A 333 7.56 -1.08 16.35
C ALA A 333 7.78 -0.93 17.85
N GLU A 334 7.71 -2.01 18.63
CA GLU A 334 8.02 -2.00 20.07
C GLU A 334 9.46 -1.57 20.37
N ARG A 335 10.44 -2.05 19.58
CA ARG A 335 11.84 -1.62 19.71
C ARG A 335 11.98 -0.12 19.40
N GLU A 336 11.28 0.37 18.39
CA GLU A 336 11.34 1.78 18.02
C GLU A 336 10.68 2.69 19.07
N ILE A 337 9.54 2.27 19.64
CA ILE A 337 8.91 2.93 20.79
C ILE A 337 9.90 3.05 21.95
N ALA A 338 10.56 1.94 22.31
CA ALA A 338 11.54 1.92 23.39
C ALA A 338 12.76 2.81 23.08
N ARG A 339 13.26 2.78 21.84
CA ARG A 339 14.38 3.62 21.38
C ARG A 339 14.06 5.11 21.47
N ARG A 340 12.80 5.50 21.18
CA ARG A 340 12.31 6.88 21.29
C ARG A 340 11.98 7.30 22.73
N GLY A 341 12.04 6.39 23.70
CA GLY A 341 11.67 6.66 25.09
C GLY A 341 10.16 6.90 25.29
N LEU A 342 9.33 6.39 24.38
CA LEU A 342 7.87 6.50 24.45
C LEU A 342 7.30 5.47 25.44
N PRO A 343 6.15 5.74 26.08
CA PRO A 343 5.52 4.80 26.99
C PRO A 343 5.21 3.46 26.33
N PRO A 344 5.42 2.31 27.01
CA PRO A 344 4.95 1.01 26.53
C PRO A 344 3.45 1.03 26.22
N GLY A 345 3.06 0.39 25.12
CA GLY A 345 1.67 0.38 24.64
C GLY A 345 1.26 1.60 23.82
N THR A 346 2.19 2.53 23.53
CA THR A 346 1.99 3.55 22.49
C THR A 346 1.60 2.87 21.18
N THR A 347 0.50 3.31 20.56
CA THR A 347 -0.03 2.68 19.33
C THR A 347 0.39 3.39 18.06
N HIS A 348 0.79 4.66 18.17
CA HIS A 348 1.20 5.50 17.06
C HIS A 348 2.07 6.67 17.54
N ALA A 349 2.90 7.20 16.65
CA ALA A 349 3.73 8.38 16.90
C ALA A 349 4.20 8.97 15.57
N ALA A 350 4.28 10.31 15.48
CA ALA A 350 4.85 10.96 14.30
C ALA A 350 6.36 10.66 14.16
N GLY A 351 6.89 10.83 12.95
CA GLY A 351 8.33 10.75 12.69
C GLY A 351 9.10 11.81 13.47
N LEU A 352 10.38 11.55 13.73
CA LEU A 352 11.31 12.57 14.21
C LEU A 352 11.83 13.36 13.00
N ALA A 353 11.87 14.69 13.15
CA ALA A 353 12.39 15.61 12.15
C ALA A 353 13.91 15.51 11.97
#